data_AF-A0A7K0CQW8-F1
#
_entry.id   AF-A0A7K0CQW8-F1
#
_cell.length_a   1.000
_cell.length_b   1.000
_cell.length_c   1.000
_cell.angle_alpha   90.00
_cell.angle_beta   90.00
_cell.angle_gamma   90.00
#
_symmetry.space_group_name_H-M   'P 1'
#
loop_
_entity.id
_entity.type
_entity.pdbx_description
1 polymer ?
#
loop_
_entity_poly.entity_id
_entity_poly.type
_entity_poly.pdbx_seq_one_letter_code
_entity_poly.pdbx_strand_id
1 'polypeptide(L)'
;MVSTTYGVAEVSEFYEIELEPEVAAWPESLSTKHFDKIDDTAGLLAELGPTTPMPIARPLRDGVWELRLALGDTNARITYWFAPGRRIVFLTWFRKTRQHEEKQIDRAVLARKQCEAEHEPASGSFHRATTDGRSPMSGHQKFKTLRDKRLRGGYGESAERAQARRENLLAMALAVVVYQRRTELGLTQAETAERCGLDQGKISRIEGSDAVPTLALLYKLSRGLDGTFHIDIDDDADEPVITLTAHGSGTAA
;
A
#
# COMPACT_ATOMS: atom_id res chain seq x y z
N MET A 1 -8.20 33.11 0.94
CA MET A 1 -7.46 32.73 -0.27
C MET A 1 -5.99 32.94 -0.02
N VAL A 2 -5.23 31.85 0.07
CA VAL A 2 -3.78 31.85 -0.14
C VAL A 2 -3.52 30.62 -1.01
N SER A 3 -3.25 30.88 -2.29
CA SER A 3 -2.82 29.87 -3.24
C SER A 3 -1.30 29.88 -3.22
N THR A 4 -0.70 28.75 -2.87
CA THR A 4 0.74 28.54 -2.96
C THR A 4 0.98 27.42 -3.97
N THR A 5 1.32 27.79 -5.20
CA THR A 5 1.75 26.87 -6.23
C THR A 5 3.25 26.66 -6.10
N TYR A 6 3.68 25.45 -5.74
CA TYR A 6 5.07 25.02 -5.87
C TYR A 6 5.20 24.25 -7.19
N GLY A 7 5.95 24.80 -8.14
CA GLY A 7 6.45 24.02 -9.27
C GLY A 7 7.46 22.99 -8.77
N VAL A 8 7.31 21.74 -9.19
CA VAL A 8 8.21 20.65 -8.79
C VAL A 8 9.01 20.21 -10.01
N ALA A 9 10.34 20.23 -9.84
CA ALA A 9 11.30 19.69 -10.78
C ALA A 9 11.07 18.18 -10.99
N GLU A 10 11.26 17.72 -12.22
CA GLU A 10 11.37 16.31 -12.59
C GLU A 10 12.45 15.61 -11.75
N VAL A 11 12.05 14.70 -10.85
CA VAL A 11 12.34 13.24 -10.82
C VAL A 11 11.63 12.70 -9.57
N SER A 12 10.53 11.97 -9.72
CA SER A 12 9.96 11.19 -8.61
C SER A 12 10.87 9.98 -8.37
N GLU A 13 11.80 10.07 -7.41
CA GLU A 13 12.61 8.92 -7.01
C GLU A 13 11.77 7.99 -6.12
N PHE A 14 11.12 6.99 -6.74
CA PHE A 14 10.46 5.89 -6.03
C PHE A 14 11.45 5.15 -5.11
N TYR A 15 10.95 4.55 -4.03
CA TYR A 15 11.73 3.61 -3.25
C TYR A 15 12.00 2.34 -4.08
N GLU A 16 13.24 1.85 -4.05
CA GLU A 16 13.57 0.55 -4.64
C GLU A 16 13.09 -0.58 -3.71
N ILE A 17 12.36 -1.54 -4.26
CA ILE A 17 11.86 -2.70 -3.51
C ILE A 17 12.78 -3.90 -3.74
N GLU A 18 13.29 -4.47 -2.66
CA GLU A 18 14.07 -5.70 -2.61
C GLU A 18 13.25 -6.80 -1.93
N LEU A 19 13.42 -8.05 -2.36
CA LEU A 19 12.74 -9.21 -1.76
C LEU A 19 13.74 -10.16 -1.11
N GLU A 20 13.44 -10.55 0.13
CA GLU A 20 13.98 -11.76 0.72
C GLU A 20 13.48 -13.03 0.00
N PRO A 21 14.24 -14.14 0.03
CA PRO A 21 13.91 -15.36 -0.72
C PRO A 21 12.49 -15.90 -0.48
N GLU A 22 11.98 -15.79 0.75
CA GLU A 22 10.62 -16.24 1.08
C GLU A 22 9.56 -15.47 0.31
N VAL A 23 9.69 -14.15 0.22
CA VAL A 23 8.74 -13.30 -0.49
C VAL A 23 8.94 -13.42 -1.99
N ALA A 24 10.18 -13.61 -2.46
CA ALA A 24 10.49 -13.83 -3.86
C ALA A 24 9.91 -15.15 -4.42
N ALA A 25 9.87 -16.22 -3.62
CA ALA A 25 9.31 -17.51 -4.03
C ALA A 25 7.76 -17.54 -3.99
N TRP A 26 7.12 -16.63 -3.27
CA TRP A 26 5.67 -16.65 -3.08
C TRP A 26 4.85 -16.41 -4.36
N PRO A 27 5.20 -15.44 -5.23
CA PRO A 27 4.51 -15.17 -6.49
C PRO A 27 4.30 -16.37 -7.42
N GLU A 28 5.17 -17.39 -7.37
CA GLU A 28 5.08 -18.59 -8.23
C GLU A 28 3.80 -19.39 -8.00
N SER A 29 3.13 -19.18 -6.86
CA SER A 29 1.87 -19.83 -6.49
C SER A 29 0.62 -18.97 -6.72
N LEU A 30 0.76 -17.72 -7.16
CA LEU A 30 -0.33 -16.76 -7.25
C LEU A 30 -1.00 -16.76 -8.63
N SER A 31 -2.30 -16.47 -8.63
CA SER A 31 -3.00 -16.12 -9.87
C SER A 31 -2.49 -14.77 -10.40
N THR A 32 -2.63 -14.55 -11.71
CA THR A 32 -2.29 -13.26 -12.35
C THR A 32 -2.97 -12.08 -11.66
N LYS A 33 -4.25 -12.22 -11.28
CA LYS A 33 -5.00 -11.18 -10.58
C LYS A 33 -4.43 -10.87 -9.20
N HIS A 34 -4.03 -11.88 -8.44
CA HIS A 34 -3.40 -11.67 -7.14
C HIS A 34 -2.02 -11.04 -7.26
N PHE A 35 -1.24 -11.47 -8.26
CA PHE A 35 0.05 -10.85 -8.56
C PHE A 35 -0.11 -9.38 -8.92
N ASP A 36 -1.03 -9.03 -9.82
CA ASP A 36 -1.29 -7.65 -10.23
C ASP A 36 -1.72 -6.78 -9.02
N LYS A 37 -2.55 -7.31 -8.11
CA LYS A 37 -2.91 -6.61 -6.87
C LYS A 37 -1.71 -6.33 -5.97
N ILE A 38 -0.82 -7.32 -5.81
CA ILE A 38 0.41 -7.14 -5.02
C ILE A 38 1.30 -6.10 -5.67
N ASP A 39 1.46 -6.16 -6.99
CA ASP A 39 2.27 -5.21 -7.75
C ASP A 39 1.75 -3.78 -7.62
N ASP A 40 0.44 -3.58 -7.77
CA ASP A 40 -0.20 -2.27 -7.60
C ASP A 40 0.03 -1.72 -6.18
N THR A 41 -0.14 -2.58 -5.15
CA THR A 41 0.05 -2.18 -3.75
C THR A 41 1.52 -1.86 -3.45
N ALA A 42 2.44 -2.65 -4.00
CA ALA A 42 3.88 -2.41 -3.88
C ALA A 42 4.30 -1.14 -4.63
N GLY A 43 3.69 -0.84 -5.78
CA GLY A 43 3.88 0.38 -6.53
C GLY A 43 3.47 1.63 -5.75
N LEU A 44 2.32 1.58 -5.07
CA LEU A 44 1.88 2.65 -4.17
C LEU A 44 2.83 2.82 -2.97
N LEU A 45 3.25 1.71 -2.37
CA LEU A 45 4.21 1.72 -1.26
C LEU A 45 5.57 2.29 -1.70
N ALA A 46 6.04 1.98 -2.91
CA ALA A 46 7.28 2.53 -3.46
C ALA A 46 7.20 4.04 -3.66
N GLU A 47 6.04 4.57 -3.99
CA GLU A 47 5.81 6.01 -4.17
C GLU A 47 5.74 6.76 -2.85
N LEU A 48 4.90 6.30 -1.94
CA LEU A 48 4.65 6.99 -0.69
C LEU A 48 5.73 6.71 0.38
N GLY A 49 6.32 5.51 0.35
CA GLY A 49 7.31 5.08 1.33
C GLY A 49 6.75 5.20 2.76
N PRO A 50 7.45 5.90 3.70
CA PRO A 50 7.00 6.06 5.08
C PRO A 50 5.66 6.78 5.26
N THR A 51 5.16 7.50 4.24
CA THR A 51 3.86 8.18 4.30
C THR A 51 2.69 7.29 3.88
N THR A 52 2.94 6.02 3.53
CA THR A 52 1.90 5.06 3.17
C THR A 52 0.87 4.95 4.30
N PRO A 53 -0.41 5.28 4.04
CA PRO A 53 -1.39 5.45 5.10
C PRO A 53 -1.95 4.11 5.61
N MET A 54 -2.47 4.15 6.84
CA MET A 54 -3.45 3.15 7.27
C MET A 54 -4.72 3.27 6.40
N PRO A 55 -5.39 2.16 6.07
CA PRO A 55 -5.16 0.80 6.55
C PRO A 55 -4.22 -0.02 5.65
N ILE A 56 -3.56 0.57 4.66
CA ILE A 56 -2.71 -0.12 3.67
C ILE A 56 -1.43 -0.63 4.31
N ALA A 57 -0.74 0.25 5.04
CA ALA A 57 0.47 -0.08 5.78
C ALA A 57 0.32 0.23 7.27
N ARG A 58 0.98 -0.56 8.12
CA ARG A 58 1.01 -0.36 9.57
C ARG A 58 2.42 -0.54 10.12
N PRO A 59 2.93 0.39 10.94
CA PRO A 59 4.15 0.14 11.69
C PRO A 59 3.92 -0.96 12.74
N LEU A 60 4.87 -1.88 12.82
CA LEU A 60 5.00 -2.90 13.86
C LEU A 60 6.14 -2.50 14.82
N ARG A 61 6.56 -3.44 15.67
CA ARG A 61 7.66 -3.23 16.61
C ARG A 61 9.01 -3.34 15.91
N ASP A 62 10.03 -2.77 16.55
CA ASP A 62 11.43 -2.88 16.14
C ASP A 62 11.60 -2.56 14.65
N GLY A 63 11.11 -1.39 14.19
CA GLY A 63 11.33 -0.89 12.82
C GLY A 63 10.74 -1.72 11.68
N VAL A 64 9.99 -2.78 11.99
CA VAL A 64 9.26 -3.58 11.00
C VAL A 64 7.92 -2.92 10.70
N TRP A 65 7.47 -3.05 9.47
CA TRP A 65 6.17 -2.62 8.97
C TRP A 65 5.40 -3.79 8.37
N GLU A 66 4.08 -3.65 8.30
CA GLU A 66 3.16 -4.61 7.69
C GLU A 66 2.46 -3.94 6.50
N LEU A 67 2.56 -4.55 5.32
CA LEU A 67 1.73 -4.26 4.16
C LEU A 67 0.54 -5.22 4.15
N ARG A 68 -0.66 -4.67 3.94
CA ARG A 68 -1.91 -5.41 4.09
C ARG A 68 -2.55 -5.66 2.74
N LEU A 69 -2.76 -6.94 2.44
CA LEU A 69 -3.27 -7.40 1.15
C LEU A 69 -4.53 -8.25 1.36
N ALA A 70 -5.57 -7.96 0.60
CA ALA A 70 -6.72 -8.84 0.42
C ALA A 70 -6.64 -9.45 -0.98
N LEU A 71 -6.43 -10.77 -1.03
CA LEU A 71 -6.23 -11.56 -2.23
C LEU A 71 -7.37 -12.60 -2.31
N GLY A 72 -8.57 -12.12 -2.64
CA GLY A 72 -9.79 -12.93 -2.62
C GLY A 72 -10.14 -13.37 -1.20
N ASP A 73 -10.13 -14.67 -0.95
CA ASP A 73 -10.39 -15.25 0.39
C ASP A 73 -9.19 -15.11 1.35
N THR A 74 -8.03 -14.73 0.82
CA THR A 74 -6.78 -14.72 1.55
C THR A 74 -6.43 -13.31 2.00
N ASN A 75 -6.46 -13.08 3.32
CA ASN A 75 -5.88 -11.89 3.93
C ASN A 75 -4.38 -12.10 4.14
N ALA A 76 -3.56 -11.68 3.17
CA ALA A 76 -2.11 -11.80 3.24
C ALA A 76 -1.46 -10.55 3.88
N ARG A 77 -0.31 -10.75 4.51
CA ARG A 77 0.53 -9.71 5.08
C ARG A 77 1.95 -9.90 4.58
N ILE A 78 2.55 -8.84 4.08
CA ILE A 78 3.99 -8.79 3.80
C ILE A 78 4.60 -7.91 4.89
N THR A 79 5.61 -8.42 5.59
CA THR A 79 6.41 -7.60 6.50
C THR A 79 7.59 -7.02 5.75
N TYR A 80 7.96 -5.80 6.10
CA TYR A 80 9.06 -5.10 5.44
C TYR A 80 9.73 -4.12 6.39
N TRP A 81 10.86 -3.55 5.96
CA TRP A 81 11.48 -2.43 6.66
C TRP A 81 12.06 -1.43 5.66
N PHE A 82 12.28 -0.20 6.13
CA PHE A 82 12.93 0.85 5.36
C PHE A 82 14.45 0.77 5.57
N ALA A 83 15.16 0.30 4.55
CA ALA A 83 16.61 0.21 4.54
C ALA A 83 17.25 1.54 4.06
N PRO A 84 18.53 1.80 4.40
CA PRO A 84 19.25 2.98 3.92
C PRO A 84 19.25 3.07 2.39
N GLY A 85 19.23 4.30 1.86
CA GLY A 85 19.29 4.55 0.41
C GLY A 85 17.95 4.48 -0.32
N ARG A 86 16.85 4.87 0.33
CA ARG A 86 15.47 4.81 -0.23
C ARG A 86 15.09 3.40 -0.68
N ARG A 87 15.37 2.40 0.16
CA ARG A 87 15.05 1.00 -0.12
C ARG A 87 13.99 0.48 0.84
N ILE A 88 13.13 -0.39 0.31
CA ILE A 88 12.16 -1.14 1.08
C ILE A 88 12.47 -2.62 0.87
N VAL A 89 12.79 -3.34 1.93
CA VAL A 89 13.06 -4.79 1.82
C VAL A 89 11.88 -5.55 2.38
N PHE A 90 11.24 -6.35 1.52
CA PHE A 90 10.18 -7.28 1.93
C PHE A 90 10.82 -8.52 2.57
N LEU A 91 10.49 -8.76 3.83
CA LEU A 91 11.17 -9.72 4.70
C LEU A 91 10.49 -11.09 4.71
N THR A 92 9.20 -11.12 5.09
CA THR A 92 8.43 -12.36 5.22
C THR A 92 6.99 -12.12 4.81
N TRP A 93 6.26 -13.17 4.45
CA TRP A 93 4.82 -13.08 4.24
C TRP A 93 4.06 -14.13 5.06
N PHE A 94 2.80 -13.84 5.37
CA PHE A 94 1.92 -14.80 6.03
C PHE A 94 0.44 -14.52 5.73
N ARG A 95 -0.39 -15.55 5.87
CA ARG A 95 -1.86 -15.38 5.90
C ARG A 95 -2.28 -15.01 7.31
N LYS A 96 -3.10 -13.97 7.44
CA LYS A 96 -3.71 -13.60 8.72
C LYS A 96 -4.71 -14.68 9.11
N THR A 97 -4.46 -15.33 10.25
CA THR A 97 -5.33 -16.37 10.82
C THR A 97 -6.05 -15.92 12.08
N ARG A 98 -5.49 -14.91 12.78
CA ARG A 98 -6.03 -14.37 14.04
C ARG A 98 -5.74 -12.88 14.18
N GLN A 99 -6.30 -12.24 15.21
CA GLN A 99 -6.12 -10.80 15.41
C GLN A 99 -4.69 -10.39 15.78
N HIS A 100 -4.02 -11.18 16.63
CA HIS A 100 -2.65 -10.95 17.09
C HIS A 100 -1.72 -12.06 16.59
N GLU A 101 -0.77 -11.70 15.73
CA GLU A 101 0.14 -12.64 15.08
C GLU A 101 1.58 -12.54 15.63
N GLU A 102 1.74 -12.51 16.96
CA GLU A 102 3.03 -12.28 17.64
C GLU A 102 4.19 -13.11 17.07
N LYS A 103 3.99 -14.42 16.85
CA LYS A 103 5.03 -15.29 16.26
C LYS A 103 5.49 -14.84 14.88
N GLN A 104 4.61 -14.27 14.06
CA GLN A 104 4.96 -13.75 12.74
C GLN A 104 5.71 -12.42 12.87
N ILE A 105 5.32 -11.59 13.84
CA ILE A 105 6.03 -10.34 14.14
C ILE A 105 7.44 -10.65 14.64
N ASP A 106 7.61 -11.60 15.57
CA ASP A 106 8.92 -12.05 16.08
C ASP A 106 9.83 -12.51 14.93
N ARG A 107 9.26 -13.31 14.02
CA ARG A 107 9.96 -13.81 12.83
C ARG A 107 10.39 -12.69 11.91
N ALA A 108 9.53 -11.70 11.67
CA ALA A 108 9.85 -10.54 10.85
C ALA A 108 10.93 -9.65 11.49
N VAL A 109 10.90 -9.48 12.81
CA VAL A 109 11.95 -8.74 13.54
C VAL A 109 13.29 -9.47 13.46
N LEU A 110 13.30 -10.80 13.55
CA LEU A 110 14.52 -11.60 13.37
C LEU A 110 15.05 -11.47 11.94
N ALA A 111 14.18 -11.61 10.94
CA ALA A 111 14.53 -11.44 9.52
C ALA A 111 15.11 -10.05 9.24
N ARG A 112 14.51 -8.99 9.82
CA ARG A 112 15.04 -7.62 9.73
C ARG A 112 16.46 -7.52 10.26
N LYS A 113 16.75 -8.08 11.44
CA LYS A 113 18.08 -8.04 12.05
C LYS A 113 19.14 -8.78 11.23
N GLN A 114 18.75 -9.89 10.60
CA GLN A 114 19.62 -10.66 9.70
C GLN A 114 19.92 -9.85 8.43
N CYS A 115 18.86 -9.35 7.77
CA CYS A 115 18.95 -8.49 6.59
C CYS A 115 19.78 -7.23 6.85
N GLU A 116 19.55 -6.53 7.98
CA GLU A 116 20.31 -5.34 8.38
C GLU A 116 21.81 -5.62 8.57
N ALA A 117 22.20 -6.83 8.98
CA ALA A 117 23.61 -7.21 9.10
C ALA A 117 24.29 -7.44 7.73
N GLU A 118 23.51 -7.78 6.70
CA GLU A 118 24.00 -7.97 5.32
C GLU A 118 24.07 -6.63 4.55
N HIS A 119 23.28 -5.63 4.96
CA HIS A 119 23.36 -4.30 4.38
C HIS A 119 24.45 -3.46 5.05
N GLU A 120 25.43 -3.02 4.27
CA GLU A 120 26.37 -2.00 4.74
C GLU A 120 25.59 -0.73 5.14
N PRO A 121 25.91 -0.09 6.28
CA PRO A 121 25.48 1.27 6.55
C PRO A 121 25.92 2.12 5.35
N ALA A 122 25.02 2.95 4.82
CA ALA A 122 25.32 3.81 3.68
C ALA A 122 26.58 4.64 3.99
N SER A 123 27.73 4.16 3.51
CA SER A 123 29.00 4.85 3.60
C SER A 123 28.90 6.01 2.63
N GLY A 124 28.46 7.16 3.14
CA GLY A 124 28.47 8.41 2.40
C GLY A 124 29.89 8.73 1.94
N SER A 125 30.18 8.44 0.67
CA SER A 125 31.35 8.91 -0.04
C SER A 125 31.04 8.88 -1.53
N PHE A 126 30.62 10.02 -2.07
CA PHE A 126 30.66 10.28 -3.50
C PHE A 126 32.12 10.22 -3.96
N HIS A 127 32.55 9.10 -4.54
CA HIS A 127 33.77 9.04 -5.33
C HIS A 127 33.50 8.48 -6.74
N ARG A 128 33.99 9.26 -7.70
CA ARG A 128 33.95 9.08 -9.15
C ARG A 128 34.49 7.70 -9.55
N ALA A 129 33.78 7.05 -10.47
CA ALA A 129 34.01 5.71 -10.97
C ALA A 129 35.48 5.40 -11.31
N THR A 130 35.93 4.23 -10.86
CA THR A 130 36.92 3.42 -11.58
C THR A 130 36.46 1.96 -11.55
N THR A 131 36.41 1.36 -12.72
CA THR A 131 36.16 -0.05 -13.01
C THR A 131 37.12 -0.98 -12.26
N ASP A 132 36.60 -1.79 -11.33
CA ASP A 132 37.12 -3.14 -11.08
C ASP A 132 36.02 -4.04 -10.52
N GLY A 133 35.97 -5.27 -11.03
CA GLY A 133 34.90 -6.22 -10.83
C GLY A 133 35.05 -7.03 -9.56
N ARG A 134 34.21 -6.75 -8.56
CA ARG A 134 33.65 -7.76 -7.65
C ARG A 134 32.44 -7.19 -6.90
N SER A 135 31.23 -7.47 -7.39
CA SER A 135 30.01 -7.19 -6.63
C SER A 135 29.95 -8.10 -5.40
N PRO A 136 29.62 -7.60 -4.20
CA PRO A 136 29.27 -8.47 -3.08
C PRO A 136 28.00 -9.25 -3.45
N MET A 137 28.00 -10.56 -3.25
CA MET A 137 26.81 -11.39 -3.45
C MET A 137 25.82 -11.13 -2.31
N SER A 138 24.95 -10.15 -2.50
CA SER A 138 23.75 -10.00 -1.71
C SER A 138 22.68 -10.97 -2.22
N GLY A 139 22.08 -11.74 -1.33
CA GLY A 139 21.06 -12.76 -1.66
C GLY A 139 19.69 -12.20 -2.03
N HIS A 140 19.51 -10.87 -2.05
CA HIS A 140 18.23 -10.25 -2.34
C HIS A 140 17.90 -10.28 -3.83
N GLN A 141 16.65 -10.58 -4.15
CA GLN A 141 16.13 -10.42 -5.52
C GLN A 141 15.54 -9.01 -5.66
N LYS A 142 15.98 -8.25 -6.67
CA LYS A 142 15.36 -6.95 -6.98
C LYS A 142 13.93 -7.17 -7.44
N PHE A 143 12.97 -6.57 -6.75
CA PHE A 143 11.59 -6.57 -7.21
C PHE A 143 11.45 -5.55 -8.33
N LYS A 144 11.54 -6.01 -9.58
CA LYS A 144 11.11 -5.19 -10.71
C LYS A 144 9.58 -5.14 -10.68
N THR A 145 9.01 -4.15 -9.99
CA THR A 145 7.57 -3.87 -10.08
C THR A 145 7.18 -3.79 -11.56
N LEU A 146 5.97 -4.22 -11.93
CA LEU A 146 5.49 -4.04 -13.30
C LEU A 146 5.39 -2.55 -13.63
N ARG A 147 5.26 -1.66 -12.63
CA ARG A 147 5.42 -0.20 -12.81
C ARG A 147 6.79 0.17 -13.40
N ASP A 148 7.87 -0.43 -12.92
CA ASP A 148 9.24 -0.21 -13.41
C ASP A 148 9.49 -0.82 -14.80
N LYS A 149 8.71 -1.84 -15.20
CA LYS A 149 8.68 -2.36 -16.58
C LYS A 149 7.79 -1.51 -17.51
N ARG A 150 6.76 -0.88 -16.96
CA ARG A 150 5.77 -0.03 -17.65
C ARG A 150 6.31 1.37 -17.96
N LEU A 151 7.02 2.00 -17.02
CA LEU A 151 7.75 3.26 -17.26
C LEU A 151 8.83 3.12 -18.34
N ARG A 152 9.34 1.91 -18.58
CA ARG A 152 10.29 1.60 -19.67
C ARG A 152 9.63 1.31 -21.03
N GLY A 153 8.31 1.53 -21.16
CA GLY A 153 7.61 1.61 -22.44
C GLY A 153 7.49 0.31 -23.26
N GLY A 154 7.74 -0.86 -22.67
CA GLY A 154 7.91 -2.11 -23.43
C GLY A 154 6.73 -3.08 -23.47
N TYR A 155 5.65 -2.83 -22.72
CA TYR A 155 4.49 -3.74 -22.68
C TYR A 155 3.21 -2.96 -22.93
N GLY A 156 2.54 -3.25 -24.04
CA GLY A 156 1.15 -2.87 -24.26
C GLY A 156 0.30 -3.52 -23.18
N GLU A 157 -0.08 -2.71 -22.21
CA GLU A 157 -1.10 -3.01 -21.23
C GLU A 157 -2.41 -3.37 -21.94
N SER A 158 -3.02 -4.51 -21.62
CA SER A 158 -4.38 -4.78 -22.12
C SER A 158 -5.37 -3.88 -21.40
N ALA A 159 -6.45 -3.48 -22.09
CA ALA A 159 -7.52 -2.68 -21.49
C ALA A 159 -8.11 -3.35 -20.24
N GLU A 160 -8.18 -4.68 -20.21
CA GLU A 160 -8.65 -5.44 -19.05
C GLU A 160 -7.72 -5.29 -17.83
N ARG A 161 -6.40 -5.30 -18.03
CA ARG A 161 -5.44 -5.06 -16.94
C ARG A 161 -5.48 -3.61 -16.47
N ALA A 162 -5.72 -2.67 -17.38
CA ALA A 162 -5.86 -1.25 -17.04
C ALA A 162 -7.07 -1.03 -16.15
N GLN A 163 -8.19 -1.63 -16.54
CA GLN A 163 -9.41 -1.60 -15.75
C GLN A 163 -9.21 -2.25 -14.37
N ALA A 164 -8.58 -3.44 -14.31
CA ALA A 164 -8.33 -4.12 -13.04
C ALA A 164 -7.43 -3.31 -12.10
N ARG A 165 -6.40 -2.64 -12.63
CA ARG A 165 -5.57 -1.74 -11.84
C ARG A 165 -6.34 -0.53 -11.34
N ARG A 166 -7.14 0.11 -12.21
CA ARG A 166 -8.00 1.24 -11.82
C ARG A 166 -8.93 0.87 -10.68
N GLU A 167 -9.55 -0.31 -10.75
CA GLU A 167 -10.39 -0.85 -9.67
C GLU A 167 -9.59 -1.10 -8.39
N ASN A 168 -8.37 -1.63 -8.51
CA ASN A 168 -7.49 -1.86 -7.36
C ASN A 168 -7.13 -0.57 -6.63
N LEU A 169 -6.77 0.48 -7.39
CA LEU A 169 -6.43 1.79 -6.85
C LEU A 169 -7.65 2.50 -6.24
N LEU A 170 -8.82 2.43 -6.89
CA LEU A 170 -10.08 2.93 -6.32
C LEU A 170 -10.42 2.27 -4.98
N ALA A 171 -10.23 0.95 -4.89
CA ALA A 171 -10.47 0.22 -3.65
C ALA A 171 -9.50 0.63 -2.52
N MET A 172 -8.22 0.91 -2.84
CA MET A 172 -7.24 1.43 -1.89
C MET A 172 -7.59 2.85 -1.43
N ALA A 173 -7.93 3.75 -2.36
CA ALA A 173 -8.33 5.12 -2.05
C ALA A 173 -9.57 5.13 -1.13
N LEU A 174 -10.58 4.30 -1.45
CA LEU A 174 -11.77 4.15 -0.61
C LEU A 174 -11.41 3.63 0.79
N ALA A 175 -10.53 2.62 0.89
CA ALA A 175 -10.09 2.06 2.16
C ALA A 175 -9.50 3.14 3.08
N VAL A 176 -8.65 4.01 2.53
CA VAL A 176 -7.98 5.09 3.27
C VAL A 176 -8.99 6.10 3.80
N VAL A 177 -9.82 6.68 2.93
CA VAL A 177 -10.75 7.74 3.35
C VAL A 177 -11.82 7.23 4.32
N VAL A 178 -12.28 6.00 4.15
CA VAL A 178 -13.25 5.37 5.08
C VAL A 178 -12.61 5.10 6.43
N TYR A 179 -11.39 4.53 6.44
CA TYR A 179 -10.66 4.28 7.69
C TYR A 179 -10.41 5.57 8.46
N GLN A 180 -9.90 6.60 7.78
CA GLN A 180 -9.60 7.90 8.38
C GLN A 180 -10.85 8.50 9.02
N ARG A 181 -11.93 8.65 8.25
CA ARG A 181 -13.18 9.24 8.76
C ARG A 181 -13.78 8.42 9.90
N ARG A 182 -13.73 7.09 9.80
CA ARG A 182 -14.16 6.21 10.89
C ARG A 182 -13.37 6.47 12.17
N THR A 183 -12.05 6.57 12.07
CA THR A 183 -11.18 6.81 13.23
C THR A 183 -11.35 8.22 13.81
N GLU A 184 -11.59 9.24 12.98
CA GLU A 184 -11.92 10.59 13.43
C GLU A 184 -13.22 10.63 14.25
N LEU A 185 -14.21 9.82 13.85
CA LEU A 185 -15.47 9.66 14.58
C LEU A 185 -15.36 8.74 15.81
N GLY A 186 -14.19 8.14 16.06
CA GLY A 186 -13.97 7.22 17.17
C GLY A 186 -14.73 5.89 17.05
N LEU A 187 -15.16 5.51 15.84
CA LEU A 187 -16.00 4.33 15.63
C LEU A 187 -15.18 3.05 15.39
N THR A 188 -15.68 1.94 15.91
CA THR A 188 -15.27 0.60 15.50
C THR A 188 -15.85 0.24 14.13
N GLN A 189 -15.28 -0.77 13.47
CA GLN A 189 -15.84 -1.27 12.19
C GLN A 189 -17.29 -1.77 12.36
N ALA A 190 -17.63 -2.35 13.51
CA ALA A 190 -18.97 -2.85 13.80
C ALA A 190 -19.98 -1.69 13.92
N GLU A 191 -19.64 -0.64 14.68
CA GLU A 191 -20.49 0.55 14.81
C GLU A 191 -20.63 1.29 13.47
N THR A 192 -19.56 1.38 12.67
CA THR A 192 -19.66 1.94 11.31
C THR A 192 -20.60 1.13 10.43
N ALA A 193 -20.54 -0.20 10.51
CA ALA A 193 -21.41 -1.07 9.73
C ALA A 193 -22.88 -0.84 10.10
N GLU A 194 -23.18 -0.78 11.40
CA GLU A 194 -24.50 -0.45 11.91
C GLU A 194 -25.00 0.91 11.40
N ARG A 195 -24.18 1.97 11.54
CA ARG A 195 -24.53 3.32 11.05
C ARG A 195 -24.75 3.38 9.54
N CYS A 196 -24.01 2.60 8.76
CA CYS A 196 -24.14 2.55 7.30
C CYS A 196 -25.27 1.61 6.82
N GLY A 197 -25.90 0.83 7.69
CA GLY A 197 -26.81 -0.25 7.29
C GLY A 197 -26.10 -1.31 6.43
N LEU A 198 -24.91 -1.72 6.86
CA LEU A 198 -24.02 -2.70 6.23
C LEU A 198 -23.64 -3.80 7.22
N ASP A 199 -23.14 -4.93 6.72
CA ASP A 199 -22.49 -5.94 7.56
C ASP A 199 -21.05 -5.51 7.93
N GLN A 200 -20.58 -5.90 9.13
CA GLN A 200 -19.21 -5.62 9.54
C GLN A 200 -18.17 -6.18 8.55
N GLY A 201 -18.46 -7.35 7.95
CA GLY A 201 -17.62 -7.96 6.93
C GLY A 201 -17.44 -7.08 5.69
N LYS A 202 -18.43 -6.25 5.32
CA LYS A 202 -18.32 -5.28 4.24
C LYS A 202 -17.40 -4.14 4.62
N ILE A 203 -17.50 -3.56 5.82
CA ILE A 203 -16.56 -2.54 6.30
C ILE A 203 -15.13 -3.09 6.34
N SER A 204 -14.96 -4.33 6.84
CA SER A 204 -13.65 -4.99 6.86
C SER A 204 -13.07 -5.18 5.45
N ARG A 205 -13.88 -5.51 4.45
CA ARG A 205 -13.42 -5.65 3.05
C ARG A 205 -13.09 -4.31 2.41
N ILE A 206 -13.86 -3.27 2.71
CA ILE A 206 -13.55 -1.90 2.28
C ILE A 206 -12.20 -1.47 2.82
N GLU A 207 -11.97 -1.57 4.12
CA GLU A 207 -10.67 -1.22 4.73
C GLU A 207 -9.54 -2.21 4.38
N GLY A 208 -9.88 -3.36 3.79
CA GLY A 208 -8.93 -4.32 3.23
C GLY A 208 -8.62 -4.10 1.75
N SER A 209 -9.14 -3.04 1.12
CA SER A 209 -8.98 -2.74 -0.31
C SER A 209 -9.56 -3.83 -1.24
N ASP A 210 -10.63 -4.52 -0.79
CA ASP A 210 -11.35 -5.61 -1.46
C ASP A 210 -12.81 -5.25 -1.78
N ALA A 211 -13.08 -3.95 -1.96
CA ALA A 211 -14.39 -3.47 -2.36
C ALA A 211 -14.25 -2.32 -3.35
N VAL A 212 -14.67 -2.58 -4.60
CA VAL A 212 -14.78 -1.52 -5.60
C VAL A 212 -15.92 -0.58 -5.19
N PRO A 213 -15.70 0.75 -5.19
CA PRO A 213 -16.76 1.71 -4.87
C PRO A 213 -17.92 1.59 -5.85
N THR A 214 -19.14 1.53 -5.34
CA THR A 214 -20.36 1.72 -6.14
C THR A 214 -21.11 2.93 -5.61
N LEU A 215 -21.86 3.63 -6.46
CA LEU A 215 -22.66 4.78 -6.02
C LEU A 215 -23.57 4.42 -4.83
N ALA A 216 -24.24 3.26 -4.89
CA ALA A 216 -25.09 2.78 -3.80
C ALA A 216 -24.31 2.57 -2.48
N LEU A 217 -23.08 2.02 -2.55
CA LEU A 217 -22.22 1.88 -1.38
C LEU A 217 -21.78 3.24 -0.84
N LEU A 218 -21.37 4.16 -1.72
CA LEU A 218 -20.92 5.50 -1.36
C LEU A 218 -22.03 6.31 -0.68
N TYR A 219 -23.28 6.20 -1.12
CA TYR A 219 -24.42 6.82 -0.43
C TYR A 219 -24.60 6.28 1.00
N LYS A 220 -24.48 4.96 1.20
CA LYS A 220 -24.57 4.36 2.54
C LYS A 220 -23.44 4.83 3.45
N LEU A 221 -22.21 4.82 2.94
CA LEU A 221 -21.02 5.27 3.66
C LEU A 221 -21.11 6.76 3.99
N SER A 222 -21.53 7.61 3.04
CA SER A 222 -21.70 9.05 3.23
C SER A 222 -22.66 9.36 4.39
N ARG A 223 -23.80 8.67 4.44
CA ARG A 223 -24.78 8.82 5.52
C ARG A 223 -24.25 8.30 6.87
N GLY A 224 -23.60 7.14 6.89
CA GLY A 224 -23.12 6.54 8.14
C GLY A 224 -21.85 7.17 8.72
N LEU A 225 -21.03 7.79 7.87
CA LEU A 225 -19.77 8.45 8.22
C LEU A 225 -19.86 9.99 8.25
N ASP A 226 -21.07 10.55 8.09
CA ASP A 226 -21.32 11.99 8.20
C ASP A 226 -20.34 12.81 7.33
N GLY A 227 -20.33 12.52 6.03
CA GLY A 227 -19.40 13.14 5.09
C GLY A 227 -19.82 13.03 3.63
N THR A 228 -19.21 13.87 2.78
CA THR A 228 -19.43 13.93 1.34
C THR A 228 -18.23 13.34 0.60
N PHE A 229 -18.48 12.39 -0.30
CA PHE A 229 -17.44 11.88 -1.20
C PHE A 229 -17.28 12.80 -2.42
N HIS A 230 -16.04 13.13 -2.77
CA HIS A 230 -15.67 13.63 -4.08
C HIS A 230 -14.77 12.60 -4.76
N ILE A 231 -15.06 12.32 -6.03
CA ILE A 231 -14.34 11.32 -6.82
C ILE A 231 -13.94 11.98 -8.11
N ASP A 232 -12.63 12.07 -8.32
CA ASP A 232 -12.06 12.57 -9.56
C ASP A 232 -11.68 11.36 -10.42
N ILE A 233 -12.36 11.26 -11.57
CA ILE A 233 -12.18 10.20 -12.56
C ILE A 233 -11.63 10.89 -13.82
N ASP A 234 -10.33 10.75 -14.01
CA ASP A 234 -9.63 11.22 -15.20
C ASP A 234 -9.04 10.01 -15.95
N ASP A 235 -9.02 10.06 -17.27
CA ASP A 235 -8.42 9.03 -18.13
C ASP A 235 -6.92 9.30 -18.37
N ASP A 236 -6.51 10.57 -18.24
CA ASP A 236 -5.11 10.99 -18.36
C ASP A 236 -4.34 10.91 -17.03
N ALA A 237 -5.06 10.79 -15.90
CA ALA A 237 -4.45 10.55 -14.60
C ALA A 237 -4.27 9.05 -14.34
N ASP A 238 -3.04 8.65 -14.03
CA ASP A 238 -2.70 7.26 -13.71
C ASP A 238 -3.37 6.75 -12.42
N GLU A 239 -3.88 7.64 -11.55
CA GLU A 239 -4.39 7.30 -10.23
C GLU A 239 -5.72 8.00 -9.89
N PRO A 240 -6.78 7.25 -9.53
CA PRO A 240 -8.07 7.83 -9.15
C PRO A 240 -7.99 8.47 -7.75
N VAL A 241 -8.57 9.66 -7.61
CA VAL A 241 -8.61 10.37 -6.33
C VAL A 241 -10.00 10.26 -5.72
N ILE A 242 -10.05 9.83 -4.47
CA ILE A 242 -11.26 9.87 -3.64
C ILE A 242 -10.96 10.71 -2.42
N THR A 243 -11.83 11.68 -2.12
CA THR A 243 -11.81 12.41 -0.86
C THR A 243 -13.14 12.26 -0.14
N LEU A 244 -13.10 12.30 1.19
CA LEU A 244 -14.29 12.29 2.04
C LEU A 244 -14.24 13.49 2.98
N THR A 245 -15.07 14.48 2.69
CA THR A 245 -15.14 15.73 3.47
C THR A 245 -16.17 15.58 4.57
N ALA A 246 -15.77 15.76 5.82
CA ALA A 246 -16.70 15.76 6.96
C ALA A 246 -17.81 16.80 6.77
N HIS A 247 -19.04 16.45 7.10
CA HIS A 247 -20.08 17.46 7.31
C HIS A 247 -19.67 18.28 8.54
N GLY A 248 -19.68 19.61 8.41
CA GLY A 248 -19.38 20.46 9.56
C GLY A 248 -20.37 20.11 10.66
N SER A 249 -19.87 19.83 11.87
CA SER A 249 -20.73 19.66 13.03
C SER A 249 -21.51 20.95 13.18
N GLY A 250 -22.76 20.98 12.71
CA GLY A 250 -23.65 22.09 12.97
C GLY A 250 -23.70 22.24 14.48
N THR A 251 -23.07 23.30 15.01
CA THR A 251 -23.48 23.83 16.30
C THR A 251 -24.95 24.14 16.16
N ALA A 252 -25.79 23.26 16.71
CA ALA A 252 -27.12 23.62 17.12
C ALA A 252 -26.95 24.75 18.14
N ALA A 253 -27.11 25.98 17.65
CA ALA A 253 -27.32 27.18 18.45
C ALA A 253 -28.80 27.55 18.34
#